data_AF-A0A5J4YN95-F1
#
_entry.id   AF-A0A5J4YN95-F1
#
_cell.length_a   1.000
_cell.length_b   1.000
_cell.length_c   1.000
_cell.angle_alpha   90.00
_cell.angle_beta   90.00
_cell.angle_gamma   90.00
#
_symmetry.space_group_name_H-M   'P 1'
#
loop_
_entity.id
_entity.type
_entity.pdbx_description
1 polymer ?
#
loop_
_entity_poly.entity_id
_entity_poly.type
_entity_poly.pdbx_seq_one_letter_code
_entity_poly.pdbx_strand_id
1 'polypeptide(L)'
;MMSRLSSFAILSSRAYARLGAGRSLHTSDTVRGSMFEPSHFPPSPEELEARKKPKKPRRDPSHFPIIAGAQMWPDRQMSDSFWPTVDEGTDHEEIKGPFAAIQIGADCFRGVVMSWEEARELTAGCNRSFKRPKDTLKEAMEFCLAPHSRACTHFFAFRYGCGGARGFTTTQKLLHRSVVRIKSPYIEKKQFNNTTQALIFCEQAGTDDTDWHTLERSIRYLVRNPDPPTLEMVRK
;
A
#
# COMPACT_ATOMS: atom_id res chain seq x y z
N MET A 1 22.95 -21.50 -6.00
CA MET A 1 21.72 -21.03 -5.32
C MET A 1 20.53 -21.44 -6.15
N MET A 2 19.74 -22.41 -5.70
CA MET A 2 18.59 -22.92 -6.46
C MET A 2 17.39 -21.99 -6.28
N SER A 3 17.03 -21.25 -7.33
CA SER A 3 15.79 -20.49 -7.40
C SER A 3 14.62 -21.47 -7.55
N ARG A 4 13.98 -21.83 -6.42
CA ARG A 4 12.71 -22.56 -6.43
C ARG A 4 11.60 -21.54 -6.72
N LEU A 5 11.00 -21.66 -7.91
CA LEU A 5 9.78 -20.95 -8.28
C LEU A 5 8.64 -21.38 -7.34
N SER A 6 8.46 -20.64 -6.24
CA SER A 6 7.33 -20.81 -5.34
C SER A 6 6.09 -20.24 -6.02
N SER A 7 5.02 -21.04 -6.16
CA SER A 7 3.75 -20.56 -6.71
C SER A 7 3.10 -19.55 -5.75
N PHE A 8 2.91 -18.32 -6.21
CA PHE A 8 2.37 -17.21 -5.42
C PHE A 8 0.84 -17.17 -5.48
N ALA A 9 0.18 -17.15 -4.32
CA ALA A 9 -1.24 -16.86 -4.21
C ALA A 9 -1.43 -15.35 -4.02
N ILE A 10 -1.67 -14.64 -5.13
CA ILE A 10 -1.86 -13.19 -5.16
C ILE A 10 -3.28 -12.85 -4.70
N LEU A 11 -3.42 -12.19 -3.54
CA LEU A 11 -4.66 -11.54 -3.13
C LEU A 11 -4.54 -10.03 -3.41
N SER A 12 -4.34 -9.67 -4.67
CA SER A 12 -4.37 -8.27 -5.10
C SER A 12 -5.82 -7.75 -5.01
N SER A 13 -5.98 -6.61 -4.33
CA SER A 13 -7.27 -5.92 -4.18
C SER A 13 -7.90 -5.49 -5.52
N ARG A 14 -7.17 -5.61 -6.65
CA ARG A 14 -7.67 -5.33 -8.00
C ARG A 14 -8.89 -6.15 -8.41
N ALA A 15 -9.15 -7.29 -7.77
CA ALA A 15 -10.33 -8.10 -8.06
C ALA A 15 -11.67 -7.45 -7.66
N TYR A 16 -11.69 -6.32 -6.94
CA TYR A 16 -12.94 -5.73 -6.44
C TYR A 16 -13.39 -4.41 -7.09
N ALA A 17 -12.63 -3.80 -8.01
CA ALA A 17 -12.93 -2.44 -8.50
C ALA A 17 -13.19 -2.29 -10.01
N ARG A 18 -13.40 -3.36 -10.78
CA ARG A 18 -13.71 -3.28 -12.24
C ARG A 18 -15.01 -3.96 -12.66
N LEU A 19 -16.05 -3.88 -11.84
CA LEU A 19 -17.44 -4.13 -12.28
C LEU A 19 -18.23 -2.83 -12.18
N GLY A 20 -18.24 -2.05 -13.27
CA GLY A 20 -19.15 -0.90 -13.35
C GLY A 20 -18.64 0.25 -14.20
N ALA A 21 -18.66 0.08 -15.52
CA ALA A 21 -19.00 1.12 -16.51
C ALA A 21 -18.74 0.58 -17.93
N GLY A 22 -19.38 -0.52 -18.30
CA GLY A 22 -19.58 -0.82 -19.71
C GLY A 22 -20.59 0.17 -20.27
N ARG A 23 -20.12 1.28 -20.86
CA ARG A 23 -20.97 2.13 -21.70
C ARG A 23 -21.25 1.35 -22.98
N SER A 24 -22.42 0.73 -23.01
CA SER A 24 -23.02 0.22 -24.25
C SER A 24 -23.28 1.40 -25.18
N LEU A 25 -22.55 1.47 -26.29
CA LEU A 25 -22.89 2.33 -27.42
C LEU A 25 -23.97 1.62 -28.22
N HIS A 26 -25.23 1.89 -27.88
CA HIS A 26 -26.37 1.63 -28.75
C HIS A 26 -26.95 2.96 -29.19
N THR A 27 -26.57 3.34 -30.41
CA THR A 27 -27.22 4.35 -31.23
C THR A 27 -28.46 3.71 -31.85
N SER A 28 -29.63 4.07 -31.35
CA SER A 28 -30.89 3.85 -32.06
C SER A 28 -31.73 5.11 -31.91
N ASP A 29 -31.75 5.89 -32.99
CA ASP A 29 -32.57 7.06 -33.18
C ASP A 29 -34.05 6.69 -32.97
N THR A 30 -34.64 7.20 -31.89
CA THR A 30 -36.09 7.18 -31.69
C THR A 30 -36.54 8.63 -31.62
N VAL A 31 -37.16 9.09 -32.71
CA VAL A 31 -37.90 10.36 -32.79
C VAL A 31 -39.09 10.25 -31.83
N ARG A 32 -38.94 10.80 -30.63
CA ARG A 32 -39.97 10.81 -29.59
C ARG A 32 -40.63 12.18 -29.55
N GLY A 33 -41.94 12.18 -29.79
CA GLY A 33 -42.78 13.37 -29.82
C GLY A 33 -42.64 14.23 -28.57
N SER A 34 -42.66 15.54 -28.81
CA SER A 34 -42.76 16.61 -27.82
C SER A 34 -44.00 16.39 -26.94
N MET A 35 -43.80 15.78 -25.78
CA MET A 35 -44.71 15.89 -24.65
C MET A 35 -44.12 16.93 -23.70
N PHE A 36 -44.93 17.96 -23.44
CA PHE A 36 -44.74 19.03 -22.46
C PHE A 36 -43.85 18.60 -21.29
N GLU A 37 -42.72 19.29 -21.12
CA GLU A 37 -41.88 19.15 -19.94
C GLU A 37 -42.68 19.54 -18.69
N PRO A 38 -42.84 18.65 -17.71
CA PRO A 38 -43.38 19.06 -16.42
C PRO A 38 -42.40 20.04 -15.78
N SER A 39 -42.91 21.24 -15.49
CA SER A 39 -42.21 22.32 -14.78
C SER A 39 -41.33 21.76 -13.66
N HIS A 40 -40.02 21.79 -13.87
CA HIS A 40 -39.02 21.49 -12.85
C HIS A 40 -39.05 22.59 -11.78
N PHE A 41 -39.97 22.45 -10.83
CA PHE A 41 -39.86 23.17 -9.58
C PHE A 41 -38.61 22.66 -8.84
N PRO A 42 -37.71 23.55 -8.40
CA PRO A 42 -36.59 23.13 -7.57
C PRO A 42 -37.15 22.45 -6.30
N PRO A 43 -36.52 21.36 -5.84
CA PRO A 43 -36.98 20.65 -4.65
C PRO A 43 -37.02 21.61 -3.45
N SER A 44 -38.06 21.49 -2.63
CA SER A 44 -38.21 22.37 -1.47
C SER A 44 -37.05 22.15 -0.48
N PRO A 45 -36.71 23.15 0.36
CA PRO A 45 -35.71 22.96 1.42
C PRO A 45 -35.99 21.75 2.32
N GLU A 46 -37.26 21.43 2.57
CA GLU A 46 -37.68 20.24 3.34
C GLU A 46 -37.38 18.93 2.62
N GLU A 47 -37.56 18.86 1.30
CA GLU A 47 -37.20 17.68 0.50
C GLU A 47 -35.68 17.46 0.47
N LEU A 48 -34.90 18.55 0.46
CA LEU A 48 -33.44 18.49 0.57
C LEU A 48 -33.00 17.99 1.95
N GLU A 49 -33.70 18.38 3.01
CA GLU A 49 -33.46 17.94 4.38
C GLU A 49 -33.82 16.46 4.57
N ALA A 50 -34.98 16.03 4.08
CA ALA A 50 -35.42 14.63 4.14
C ALA A 50 -34.51 13.67 3.35
N ARG A 51 -33.83 14.18 2.31
CA ARG A 51 -32.82 13.43 1.54
C ARG A 51 -31.47 13.30 2.25
N LYS A 52 -31.24 13.99 3.38
CA LYS A 52 -30.05 13.76 4.22
C LYS A 52 -30.16 12.39 4.87
N LYS A 53 -29.74 11.35 4.14
CA LYS A 53 -29.60 10.00 4.69
C LYS A 53 -28.80 10.09 5.99
N PRO A 54 -29.25 9.47 7.09
CA PRO A 54 -28.50 9.47 8.34
C PRO A 54 -27.09 8.99 8.03
N LYS A 55 -26.09 9.83 8.37
CA LYS A 55 -24.69 9.44 8.25
C LYS A 55 -24.55 8.16 9.06
N LYS A 56 -24.36 7.01 8.38
CA LYS A 56 -24.11 5.74 9.06
C LYS A 56 -23.02 6.01 10.09
N PRO A 57 -23.22 5.63 11.37
CA PRO A 57 -22.19 5.83 12.38
C PRO A 57 -20.90 5.23 11.84
N ARG A 58 -19.86 6.05 11.75
CA ARG A 58 -18.53 5.57 11.41
C ARG A 58 -18.20 4.52 12.47
N ARG A 59 -18.06 3.26 12.07
CA ARG A 59 -17.63 2.20 12.98
C ARG A 59 -16.35 2.69 13.64
N ASP A 60 -16.34 2.71 14.97
CA ASP A 60 -15.18 3.10 15.74
C ASP A 60 -13.99 2.18 15.33
N PRO A 61 -12.90 2.74 14.77
CA PRO A 61 -11.71 1.96 14.44
C PRO A 61 -11.14 1.19 15.64
N SER A 62 -11.44 1.62 16.87
CA SER A 62 -11.00 0.98 18.11
C SER A 62 -11.62 -0.41 18.35
N HIS A 63 -12.73 -0.73 17.67
CA HIS A 63 -13.46 -1.99 17.88
C HIS A 63 -12.96 -3.15 17.02
N PHE A 64 -11.94 -2.92 16.18
CA PHE A 64 -11.19 -4.02 15.61
C PHE A 64 -10.20 -4.49 16.69
N PRO A 65 -10.23 -5.77 17.09
CA PRO A 65 -9.29 -6.28 18.09
C PRO A 65 -7.89 -5.88 17.67
N ILE A 66 -7.09 -5.44 18.65
CA ILE A 66 -5.71 -5.01 18.51
C ILE A 66 -4.96 -6.11 17.78
N ILE A 67 -4.96 -5.92 16.46
CA ILE A 67 -4.25 -6.63 15.43
C ILE A 67 -4.64 -8.12 15.34
N ALA A 68 -4.57 -8.71 14.14
CA ALA A 68 -4.64 -10.18 14.00
C ALA A 68 -3.35 -10.84 14.55
N GLY A 69 -2.85 -10.38 15.70
CA GLY A 69 -1.52 -10.64 16.24
C GLY A 69 -0.38 -10.16 15.35
N ALA A 70 -0.57 -9.09 14.55
CA ALA A 70 0.56 -8.47 13.84
C ALA A 70 1.22 -7.43 14.75
N GLN A 71 2.55 -7.35 14.76
CA GLN A 71 3.25 -6.36 15.57
C GLN A 71 3.38 -5.06 14.76
N MET A 72 3.07 -3.92 15.38
CA MET A 72 3.33 -2.61 14.78
C MET A 72 4.84 -2.36 14.70
N TRP A 73 5.30 -1.86 13.56
CA TRP A 73 6.71 -1.61 13.30
C TRP A 73 6.94 -0.19 12.74
N PRO A 74 7.92 0.57 13.23
CA PRO A 74 8.76 0.24 14.39
C PRO A 74 7.93 0.08 15.67
N ASP A 75 8.37 -0.81 16.57
CA ASP A 75 7.70 -0.99 17.85
C ASP A 75 7.83 0.32 18.64
N ARG A 76 6.72 0.86 19.16
CA ARG A 76 6.72 2.12 19.92
C ARG A 76 7.60 2.03 21.17
N GLN A 77 7.90 0.81 21.62
CA GLN A 77 8.80 0.53 22.75
C GLN A 77 10.28 0.46 22.39
N MET A 78 10.65 0.46 21.11
CA MET A 78 12.03 0.72 20.70
C MET A 78 12.28 2.22 20.85
N SER A 79 12.57 2.65 22.08
CA SER A 79 13.18 3.95 22.35
C SER A 79 14.43 4.10 21.48
N ASP A 80 14.81 5.34 21.16
CA ASP A 80 15.96 5.70 20.32
C ASP A 80 17.29 5.02 20.72
N SER A 81 17.34 4.40 21.90
CA SER A 81 18.46 3.64 22.45
C SER A 81 18.59 2.17 21.99
N PHE A 82 17.57 1.54 21.37
CA PHE A 82 17.64 0.11 20.98
C PHE A 82 17.87 -0.13 19.48
N TRP A 83 17.89 0.93 18.67
CA TRP A 83 18.48 0.76 17.36
C TRP A 83 19.95 0.41 17.60
N PRO A 84 20.46 -0.74 17.11
CA PRO A 84 21.89 -0.97 17.16
C PRO A 84 22.49 0.27 16.54
N THR A 85 23.21 1.06 17.35
CA THR A 85 24.03 2.16 16.87
C THR A 85 24.79 1.55 15.72
N VAL A 86 24.43 1.96 14.51
CA VAL A 86 24.97 1.38 13.29
C VAL A 86 26.46 1.43 13.50
N ASP A 87 27.09 0.26 13.57
CA ASP A 87 28.50 0.17 13.89
C ASP A 87 29.22 1.04 12.86
N GLU A 88 29.71 2.21 13.28
CA GLU A 88 30.11 3.32 12.40
C GLU A 88 31.25 2.91 11.43
N GLY A 89 31.79 1.71 11.61
CA GLY A 89 32.91 1.14 10.86
C GLY A 89 32.58 0.29 9.64
N THR A 90 31.31 0.09 9.24
CA THR A 90 30.99 -0.71 8.04
C THR A 90 30.16 0.06 7.01
N ASP A 91 30.86 0.61 6.01
CA ASP A 91 30.34 1.07 4.72
C ASP A 91 29.00 1.82 4.76
N HIS A 92 29.01 3.02 5.33
CA HIS A 92 28.07 4.07 4.93
C HIS A 92 28.43 4.57 3.52
N GLU A 93 28.47 3.68 2.52
CA GLU A 93 28.54 4.13 1.15
C GLU A 93 27.34 5.06 0.94
N GLU A 94 27.65 6.32 0.67
CA GLU A 94 26.65 7.35 0.50
C GLU A 94 25.89 7.00 -0.78
N ILE A 95 24.69 6.45 -0.62
CA ILE A 95 23.86 6.09 -1.75
C ILE A 95 23.41 7.38 -2.42
N LYS A 96 23.94 7.62 -3.62
CA LYS A 96 23.60 8.77 -4.44
C LYS A 96 22.33 8.50 -5.23
N GLY A 97 21.48 9.52 -5.32
CA GLY A 97 20.24 9.50 -6.10
C GLY A 97 20.47 9.36 -7.61
N PRO A 98 19.40 9.34 -8.41
CA PRO A 98 18.09 9.91 -8.07
C PRO A 98 17.19 8.97 -7.27
N PHE A 99 16.42 9.53 -6.33
CA PHE A 99 15.33 8.85 -5.64
C PHE A 99 13.98 9.44 -6.06
N ALA A 100 12.93 8.61 -6.06
CA ALA A 100 11.56 9.10 -6.21
C ALA A 100 10.73 8.69 -5.01
N ALA A 101 10.21 9.69 -4.28
CA ALA A 101 9.39 9.48 -3.10
C ALA A 101 7.91 9.61 -3.46
N ILE A 102 7.09 8.65 -3.02
CA ILE A 102 5.66 8.53 -3.33
C ILE A 102 4.88 8.50 -2.01
N GLN A 103 4.00 9.47 -1.80
CA GLN A 103 3.05 9.46 -0.67
C GLN A 103 1.72 8.81 -1.05
N ILE A 104 1.32 8.94 -2.32
CA ILE A 104 0.07 8.37 -2.85
C ILE A 104 0.35 7.79 -4.24
N GLY A 105 0.31 6.47 -4.34
CA GLY A 105 0.36 5.73 -5.60
C GLY A 105 -0.88 4.88 -5.86
N ALA A 106 -0.80 4.11 -6.94
CA ALA A 106 -1.75 3.05 -7.27
C ALA A 106 -1.76 2.01 -6.15
N ASP A 107 -2.93 1.40 -5.91
CA ASP A 107 -3.11 0.38 -4.87
C ASP A 107 -2.63 0.83 -3.47
N CYS A 108 -2.70 2.14 -3.21
CA CYS A 108 -2.23 2.82 -2.01
C CYS A 108 -0.71 2.74 -1.76
N PHE A 109 0.10 2.53 -2.80
CA PHE A 109 1.55 2.53 -2.66
C PHE A 109 2.05 3.83 -2.00
N ARG A 110 2.90 3.67 -0.99
CA ARG A 110 3.60 4.76 -0.28
C ARG A 110 5.02 4.28 0.01
N GLY A 111 6.03 4.95 -0.51
CA GLY A 111 7.40 4.47 -0.40
C GLY A 111 8.40 5.30 -1.17
N VAL A 112 9.65 4.85 -1.17
CA VAL A 112 10.72 5.39 -2.00
C VAL A 112 11.10 4.33 -3.02
N VAL A 113 11.30 4.75 -4.27
CA VAL A 113 11.77 3.91 -5.38
C VAL A 113 13.00 4.52 -6.05
N MET A 114 13.74 3.69 -6.78
CA MET A 114 15.09 4.04 -7.27
C MET A 114 15.08 4.76 -8.63
N SER A 115 13.94 4.83 -9.30
CA SER A 115 13.81 5.53 -10.59
C SER A 115 12.51 6.33 -10.69
N TRP A 116 12.55 7.40 -11.49
CA TRP A 116 11.37 8.23 -11.75
C TRP A 116 10.37 7.50 -12.64
N GLU A 117 10.85 6.65 -13.53
CA GLU A 117 10.08 5.78 -14.41
C GLU A 117 9.22 4.82 -13.59
N GLU A 118 9.81 4.15 -12.60
CA GLU A 118 9.09 3.28 -11.68
C GLU A 118 8.05 4.06 -10.88
N ALA A 119 8.38 5.27 -10.41
CA ALA A 119 7.41 6.12 -9.74
C ALA A 119 6.26 6.55 -10.66
N ARG A 120 6.52 6.71 -11.97
CA ARG A 120 5.47 6.96 -12.98
C ARG A 120 4.53 5.78 -13.11
N GLU A 121 5.03 4.56 -13.15
CA GLU A 121 4.20 3.37 -13.24
C GLU A 121 3.40 3.10 -11.96
N LEU A 122 4.03 3.22 -10.80
CA LEU A 122 3.39 3.04 -9.49
C LEU A 122 2.37 4.13 -9.16
N THR A 123 2.28 5.20 -9.96
CA THR A 123 1.25 6.24 -9.82
C THR A 123 0.29 6.31 -11.00
N ALA A 124 0.49 5.48 -12.03
CA ALA A 124 -0.34 5.47 -13.22
C ALA A 124 -1.80 5.15 -12.88
N GLY A 125 -2.73 5.97 -13.40
CA GLY A 125 -4.17 5.83 -13.16
C GLY A 125 -4.65 6.28 -11.77
N CYS A 126 -3.78 6.79 -10.90
CA CYS A 126 -4.16 7.34 -9.61
C CYS A 126 -4.45 8.85 -9.73
N ASN A 127 -5.72 9.24 -9.76
CA ASN A 127 -6.17 10.64 -9.92
C ASN A 127 -5.62 11.63 -8.88
N ARG A 128 -5.13 11.12 -7.75
CA ARG A 128 -4.61 11.92 -6.64
C ARG A 128 -3.19 11.50 -6.27
N SER A 129 -2.43 11.00 -7.25
CA SER A 129 -1.05 10.61 -7.01
C SER A 129 -0.23 11.77 -6.48
N PHE A 130 0.67 11.51 -5.54
CA PHE A 130 1.56 12.53 -5.00
C PHE A 130 2.95 11.94 -4.84
N LYS A 131 3.89 12.45 -5.64
CA LYS A 131 5.27 11.99 -5.73
C LYS A 131 6.21 13.15 -6.07
N ARG A 132 7.48 13.04 -5.67
CA ARG A 132 8.53 14.02 -5.99
C ARG A 132 9.87 13.31 -6.25
N PRO A 133 10.67 13.76 -7.24
CA PRO A 133 12.07 13.37 -7.32
C PRO A 133 12.83 14.02 -6.15
N LYS A 134 13.86 13.34 -5.65
CA LYS A 134 14.69 13.73 -4.52
C LYS A 134 16.14 13.33 -4.77
N ASP A 135 17.06 14.23 -4.45
CA ASP A 135 18.49 14.02 -4.73
C ASP A 135 19.15 13.18 -3.64
N THR A 136 18.65 13.30 -2.40
CA THR A 136 19.18 12.57 -1.24
C THR A 136 18.17 11.57 -0.69
N LEU A 137 18.69 10.47 -0.13
CA LEU A 137 17.88 9.44 0.51
C LEU A 137 17.09 10.01 1.70
N LYS A 138 17.73 10.88 2.48
CA LYS A 138 17.13 11.55 3.64
C LYS A 138 15.88 12.33 3.24
N GLU A 139 15.96 13.18 2.21
CA GLU A 139 14.80 13.94 1.74
C GLU A 139 13.69 13.05 1.18
N ALA A 140 14.04 11.96 0.52
CA ALA A 140 13.07 11.00 0.01
C ALA A 140 12.29 10.33 1.16
N MET A 141 12.99 9.93 2.22
CA MET A 141 12.37 9.36 3.42
C MET A 141 11.50 10.37 4.15
N GLU A 142 12.00 11.59 4.40
CA GLU A 142 11.24 12.66 5.05
C GLU A 142 9.96 12.98 4.26
N PHE A 143 10.06 13.11 2.93
CA PHE A 143 8.90 13.32 2.07
C PHE A 143 7.92 12.15 2.15
N CYS A 144 8.39 10.90 2.09
CA CYS A 144 7.53 9.72 2.15
C CYS A 144 6.80 9.62 3.50
N LEU A 145 7.48 9.92 4.62
CA LEU A 145 6.96 9.76 5.97
C LEU A 145 6.12 10.95 6.45
N ALA A 146 6.24 12.13 5.82
CA ALA A 146 5.47 13.31 6.18
C ALA A 146 3.94 13.02 6.21
N PRO A 147 3.20 13.59 7.19
CA PRO A 147 1.76 13.39 7.29
C PRO A 147 1.03 13.87 6.04
N HIS A 148 0.15 13.02 5.49
CA HIS A 148 -0.70 13.39 4.37
C HIS A 148 -2.10 12.78 4.55
N SER A 149 -3.13 13.62 4.61
CA SER A 149 -4.50 13.24 5.02
C SER A 149 -5.17 12.16 4.15
N ARG A 150 -4.68 11.98 2.92
CA ARG A 150 -5.18 10.98 1.97
C ARG A 150 -4.26 9.77 1.78
N ALA A 151 -3.06 9.78 2.36
CA ALA A 151 -2.12 8.69 2.21
C ALA A 151 -2.54 7.50 3.07
N CYS A 152 -2.25 6.28 2.60
CA CYS A 152 -2.38 5.09 3.43
C CYS A 152 -1.25 5.09 4.47
N THR A 153 -1.59 4.88 5.73
CA THR A 153 -0.65 4.91 6.86
C THR A 153 -0.40 3.53 7.45
N HIS A 154 -1.08 2.48 6.95
CA HIS A 154 -1.04 1.16 7.54
C HIS A 154 -0.95 0.09 6.46
N PHE A 155 0.16 -0.64 6.47
CA PHE A 155 0.44 -1.74 5.56
C PHE A 155 0.69 -2.99 6.39
N PHE A 156 -0.17 -3.99 6.23
CA PHE A 156 -0.13 -5.24 6.96
C PHE A 156 0.52 -6.30 6.09
N ALA A 157 1.65 -6.85 6.51
CA ALA A 157 2.37 -7.87 5.77
C ALA A 157 2.46 -9.17 6.58
N PHE A 158 2.60 -10.28 5.87
CA PHE A 158 2.91 -11.57 6.46
C PHE A 158 3.96 -12.32 5.64
N ARG A 159 4.73 -13.17 6.32
CA ARG A 159 5.67 -14.12 5.72
C ARG A 159 5.60 -15.46 6.43
N TYR A 160 6.25 -16.48 5.87
CA TYR A 160 6.23 -17.87 6.38
C TYR A 160 4.84 -18.52 6.35
N GLY A 161 4.04 -18.22 5.33
CA GLY A 161 2.81 -18.95 5.06
C GLY A 161 3.05 -20.36 4.51
N CYS A 162 1.99 -21.19 4.48
CA CYS A 162 2.03 -22.51 3.86
C CYS A 162 2.50 -22.42 2.41
N GLY A 163 3.41 -23.31 2.01
CA GLY A 163 4.01 -23.31 0.68
C GLY A 163 4.85 -22.06 0.37
N GLY A 164 5.39 -21.38 1.38
CA GLY A 164 6.18 -20.15 1.19
C GLY A 164 5.32 -18.91 0.91
N ALA A 165 4.00 -18.98 1.14
CA ALA A 165 3.11 -17.86 0.91
C ALA A 165 3.52 -16.63 1.74
N ARG A 166 3.54 -15.48 1.08
CA ARG A 166 3.92 -14.17 1.62
C ARG A 166 3.14 -13.08 0.91
N GLY A 167 2.97 -11.93 1.53
CA GLY A 167 2.29 -10.80 0.90
C GLY A 167 1.88 -9.72 1.88
N PHE A 168 1.31 -8.64 1.35
CA PHE A 168 0.84 -7.52 2.15
C PHE A 168 -0.53 -7.01 1.69
N THR A 169 -1.16 -6.21 2.54
CA THR A 169 -2.45 -5.58 2.28
C THR A 169 -2.57 -4.28 3.08
N THR A 170 -3.44 -3.38 2.64
CA THR A 170 -3.68 -2.09 3.31
C THR A 170 -4.79 -2.16 4.34
N THR A 171 -5.46 -3.32 4.47
CA THR A 171 -6.58 -3.49 5.41
C THR A 171 -6.40 -4.71 6.30
N GLN A 172 -6.55 -4.51 7.61
CA GLN A 172 -6.47 -5.58 8.61
C GLN A 172 -7.47 -6.72 8.34
N LYS A 173 -8.66 -6.39 7.82
CA LYS A 173 -9.69 -7.38 7.48
C LYS A 173 -9.22 -8.36 6.40
N LEU A 174 -8.51 -7.88 5.38
CA LEU A 174 -7.96 -8.75 4.34
C LEU A 174 -6.82 -9.59 4.91
N LEU A 175 -5.94 -9.02 5.74
CA LEU A 175 -4.87 -9.78 6.38
C LEU A 175 -5.46 -10.94 7.19
N HIS A 176 -6.44 -10.67 8.05
CA HIS A 176 -7.08 -11.70 8.87
C HIS A 176 -7.66 -12.83 8.02
N ARG A 177 -8.37 -12.50 6.94
CA ARG A 177 -8.93 -13.50 6.00
C ARG A 177 -7.85 -14.33 5.32
N SER A 178 -6.73 -13.72 4.94
CA SER A 178 -5.60 -14.43 4.33
C SER A 178 -4.94 -15.37 5.34
N VAL A 179 -4.61 -14.87 6.53
CA VAL A 179 -3.91 -15.62 7.58
C VAL A 179 -4.71 -16.86 8.02
N VAL A 180 -6.03 -16.74 8.19
CA VAL A 180 -6.90 -17.87 8.58
C VAL A 180 -6.86 -19.00 7.54
N ARG A 181 -6.67 -18.68 6.26
CA ARG A 181 -6.59 -19.67 5.17
C ARG A 181 -5.23 -20.34 5.07
N ILE A 182 -4.17 -19.63 5.44
CA ILE A 182 -2.78 -20.05 5.21
C ILE A 182 -2.32 -21.17 6.16
N LYS A 183 -3.02 -21.42 7.28
CA LYS A 183 -2.78 -22.54 8.22
C LYS A 183 -1.30 -22.85 8.50
N SER A 184 -0.48 -21.82 8.72
CA SER A 184 0.94 -21.97 9.07
C SER A 184 1.18 -21.63 10.54
N PRO A 185 1.86 -22.49 11.33
CA PRO A 185 2.18 -22.21 12.72
C PRO A 185 3.27 -21.14 12.88
N TYR A 186 4.08 -20.90 11.84
CA TYR A 186 5.22 -19.97 11.87
C TYR A 186 4.94 -18.63 11.21
N ILE A 187 3.66 -18.33 10.92
CA ILE A 187 3.31 -17.11 10.18
C ILE A 187 3.69 -15.85 10.97
N GLU A 188 4.65 -15.10 10.44
CA GLU A 188 5.04 -13.82 11.02
C GLU A 188 4.21 -12.72 10.37
N LYS A 189 3.67 -11.81 11.19
CA LYS A 189 2.80 -10.72 10.74
C LYS A 189 3.32 -9.39 11.29
N LYS A 190 3.44 -8.39 10.43
CA LYS A 190 3.90 -7.05 10.81
C LYS A 190 3.00 -5.98 10.21
N GLN A 191 2.95 -4.82 10.85
CA GLN A 191 2.29 -3.62 10.34
C GLN A 191 3.33 -2.51 10.17
N PHE A 192 3.39 -1.93 8.98
CA PHE A 192 4.31 -0.87 8.60
C PHE A 192 3.55 0.42 8.28
N ASN A 193 4.28 1.54 8.28
CA ASN A 193 3.76 2.86 7.90
C ASN A 193 4.03 3.23 6.42
N ASN A 194 4.75 2.37 5.70
CA ASN A 194 5.03 2.49 4.27
C ASN A 194 5.04 1.10 3.60
N THR A 195 4.86 1.09 2.28
CA THR A 195 4.85 -0.11 1.43
C THR A 195 6.25 -0.68 1.23
N THR A 196 7.29 0.16 1.12
CA THR A 196 8.67 -0.30 0.87
C THR A 196 9.13 -1.32 1.93
N GLN A 197 9.00 -1.02 3.22
CA GLN A 197 9.35 -1.96 4.29
C GLN A 197 8.49 -3.24 4.25
N ALA A 198 7.20 -3.12 3.95
CA ALA A 198 6.30 -4.27 3.83
C ALA A 198 6.74 -5.22 2.70
N LEU A 199 7.20 -4.67 1.57
CA LEU A 199 7.73 -5.43 0.45
C LEU A 199 9.03 -6.15 0.82
N ILE A 200 9.99 -5.44 1.43
CA ILE A 200 11.27 -6.04 1.85
C ILE A 200 11.04 -7.12 2.91
N PHE A 201 10.11 -6.90 3.85
CA PHE A 201 9.73 -7.90 4.84
C PHE A 201 9.26 -9.20 4.19
N CYS A 202 8.47 -9.10 3.11
CA CYS A 202 8.04 -10.27 2.35
C CYS A 202 9.22 -10.87 1.57
N GLU A 203 9.99 -10.07 0.84
CA GLU A 203 11.06 -10.56 -0.03
C GLU A 203 12.16 -11.31 0.75
N GLN A 204 12.52 -10.83 1.94
CA GLN A 204 13.49 -11.46 2.85
C GLN A 204 12.91 -12.65 3.63
N ALA A 205 11.72 -13.15 3.29
CA ALA A 205 11.18 -14.37 3.87
C ALA A 205 12.08 -15.58 3.58
N GLY A 206 12.56 -16.24 4.64
CA GLY A 206 13.45 -17.41 4.55
C GLY A 206 14.92 -17.04 4.64
N THR A 207 15.22 -15.79 4.97
CA THR A 207 16.57 -15.28 5.20
C THR A 207 16.67 -14.76 6.64
N ASP A 208 17.90 -14.66 7.16
CA ASP A 208 18.19 -14.03 8.44
C ASP A 208 18.31 -12.49 8.33
N ASP A 209 18.09 -11.95 7.13
CA ASP A 209 18.21 -10.53 6.88
C ASP A 209 17.07 -9.72 7.52
N THR A 210 17.43 -8.51 7.94
CA THR A 210 16.58 -7.60 8.72
C THR A 210 16.54 -6.20 8.12
N ASP A 211 16.77 -6.05 6.82
CA ASP A 211 16.79 -4.74 6.17
C ASP A 211 15.41 -4.06 6.18
N TRP A 212 14.34 -4.82 6.35
CA TRP A 212 13.00 -4.31 6.58
C TRP A 212 12.83 -3.56 7.92
N HIS A 213 13.77 -3.67 8.87
CA HIS A 213 13.69 -3.02 10.18
C HIS A 213 13.63 -1.48 10.09
N THR A 214 14.33 -0.88 9.13
CA THR A 214 14.25 0.58 8.92
C THR A 214 13.96 0.88 7.47
N LEU A 215 13.29 2.01 7.21
CA LEU A 215 13.03 2.43 5.84
C LEU A 215 14.34 2.66 5.08
N GLU A 216 15.35 3.24 5.74
CA GLU A 216 16.67 3.44 5.15
C GLU A 216 17.28 2.10 4.70
N ARG A 217 17.37 1.11 5.60
CA ARG A 217 17.94 -0.21 5.26
C ARG A 217 17.17 -0.91 4.15
N SER A 218 15.84 -0.77 4.13
CA SER A 218 15.00 -1.32 3.06
C SER A 218 15.34 -0.70 1.70
N ILE A 219 15.60 0.61 1.68
CA ILE A 219 16.01 1.31 0.45
C ILE A 219 17.43 0.88 0.05
N ARG A 220 18.37 0.77 1.01
CA ARG A 220 19.72 0.24 0.74
C ARG A 220 19.67 -1.19 0.18
N TYR A 221 18.73 -2.00 0.65
CA TYR A 221 18.50 -3.35 0.12
C TYR A 221 18.05 -3.31 -1.35
N LEU A 222 17.11 -2.44 -1.71
CA LEU A 222 16.65 -2.27 -3.10
C LEU A 222 17.77 -1.80 -4.04
N VAL A 223 18.66 -0.93 -3.57
CA VAL A 223 19.81 -0.48 -4.37
C VAL A 223 20.78 -1.63 -4.63
N ARG A 224 21.05 -2.46 -3.62
CA ARG A 224 21.94 -3.63 -3.73
C ARG A 224 21.31 -4.78 -4.53
N ASN A 225 19.98 -4.85 -4.57
CA ASN A 225 19.21 -5.91 -5.22
C ASN A 225 18.15 -5.30 -6.16
N PRO A 226 18.55 -4.74 -7.31
CA PRO A 226 17.63 -4.07 -8.23
C PRO A 226 16.67 -5.01 -8.97
N ASP A 227 16.91 -6.33 -8.90
CA ASP A 227 16.07 -7.37 -9.49
C ASP A 227 15.48 -8.26 -8.38
N PRO A 228 14.15 -8.34 -8.22
CA PRO A 228 13.12 -7.73 -9.07
C PRO A 228 12.90 -6.23 -8.78
N PRO A 229 12.43 -5.45 -9.76
CA PRO A 229 12.04 -4.06 -9.53
C PRO A 229 10.86 -3.98 -8.53
N THR A 230 10.78 -2.89 -7.78
CA THR A 230 9.72 -2.68 -6.76
C THR A 230 8.32 -2.84 -7.37
N LEU A 231 8.15 -2.38 -8.61
CA LEU A 231 6.93 -2.54 -9.38
C LEU A 231 6.48 -4.00 -9.53
N GLU A 232 7.41 -4.92 -9.77
CA GLU A 232 7.10 -6.35 -9.82
C GLU A 232 6.77 -6.90 -8.45
N MET A 233 7.51 -6.47 -7.41
CA MET A 233 7.21 -6.87 -6.02
C MET A 233 5.79 -6.48 -5.60
N VAL A 234 5.28 -5.33 -6.06
CA VAL A 234 3.89 -4.87 -5.79
C VAL A 234 2.85 -5.68 -6.56
N ARG A 235 3.22 -6.26 -7.71
CA ARG A 235 2.33 -7.03 -8.58
C ARG A 235 2.26 -8.52 -8.20
N LYS A 236 3.20 -9.03 -7.40
CA LYS A 236 3.19 -10.38 -6.78
C LYS A 236 2.05 -10.52 -5.77
#